data_AF-A0A932YNF1-F1
#
_entry.id   AF-A0A932YNF1-F1
#
_cell.length_a   1.000
_cell.length_b   1.000
_cell.length_c   1.000
_cell.angle_alpha   90.00
_cell.angle_beta   90.00
_cell.angle_gamma   90.00
#
_symmetry.space_group_name_H-M   'P 1'
#
loop_
_entity.id
_entity.type
_entity.pdbx_description
1 polymer ?
#
loop_
_entity_poly.entity_id
_entity_poly.type
_entity_poly.pdbx_seq_one_letter_code
_entity_poly.pdbx_strand_id
1 'polypeptide(L)'
;MEKKKREESMAKFHIVRKGKFKKNGRWSLVRRSLNLKSFGMNMVTIKPGDRIPEHDEIDRDQEEVFVVLRGRGVAVIDGEKHPVSEGTFVRVNVRPKRTVINTGKKPLEILIVSAPRTSGYKPLGWA
;
A
#
# COMPACT_ATOMS: atom_id res chain seq x y z
N MET A 1 26.44 15.85 -23.68
CA MET A 1 26.97 15.68 -22.31
C MET A 1 26.07 16.30 -21.23
N GLU A 2 25.42 17.43 -21.52
CA GLU A 2 24.63 18.22 -20.56
C GLU A 2 23.26 17.62 -20.19
N LYS A 3 22.62 16.91 -21.12
CA LYS A 3 21.37 16.17 -20.85
C LYS A 3 21.54 15.04 -19.83
N LYS A 4 22.70 14.36 -19.85
CA LYS A 4 23.05 13.24 -18.97
C LYS A 4 23.33 13.72 -17.53
N LYS A 5 24.01 14.87 -17.38
CA LYS A 5 24.16 15.58 -16.08
C LYS A 5 22.83 16.14 -15.54
N ARG A 6 21.89 16.50 -16.43
CA ARG A 6 20.56 17.00 -16.05
C ARG A 6 19.64 15.88 -15.58
N GLU A 7 19.75 14.69 -16.16
CA GLU A 7 19.12 13.45 -15.65
C GLU A 7 19.79 12.97 -14.35
N GLU A 8 21.11 13.09 -14.21
CA GLU A 8 21.85 12.81 -12.96
C GLU A 8 21.50 13.74 -11.78
N SER A 9 20.74 14.82 -12.02
CA SER A 9 20.10 15.60 -10.95
C SER A 9 18.86 14.92 -10.35
N MET A 10 18.58 13.65 -10.73
CA MET A 10 17.61 12.72 -10.14
C MET A 10 17.29 13.12 -8.71
N ALA A 11 16.14 13.75 -8.51
CA ALA A 11 15.88 14.54 -7.32
C ALA A 11 16.21 13.73 -6.05
N LYS A 12 17.05 14.32 -5.17
CA LYS A 12 17.38 13.77 -3.83
C LYS A 12 16.12 13.40 -3.02
N PHE A 13 14.98 13.98 -3.37
CA PHE A 13 13.67 13.78 -2.76
C PHE A 13 12.54 13.96 -3.80
N HIS A 14 11.38 13.35 -3.56
CA HIS A 14 10.17 13.57 -4.37
C HIS A 14 9.03 14.00 -3.44
N ILE A 15 8.37 15.12 -3.75
CA ILE A 15 7.18 15.60 -3.03
C ILE A 15 6.01 15.59 -4.00
N VAL A 16 5.01 14.75 -3.73
CA VAL A 16 3.84 14.61 -4.60
C VAL A 16 2.57 14.60 -3.75
N ARG A 17 1.65 15.53 -4.00
CA ARG A 17 0.33 15.54 -3.35
C ARG A 17 -0.51 14.35 -3.84
N LYS A 18 -1.35 13.79 -2.95
CA LYS A 18 -2.24 12.64 -3.22
C LYS A 18 -3.01 12.75 -4.54
N GLY A 19 -3.55 13.94 -4.85
CA GLY A 19 -4.32 14.20 -6.07
C GLY A 19 -3.50 14.18 -7.37
N LYS A 20 -2.17 14.08 -7.30
CA LYS A 20 -1.25 14.05 -8.45
C LYS A 20 -0.60 12.68 -8.65
N PHE A 21 -0.95 11.67 -7.84
CA PHE A 21 -0.46 10.31 -8.06
C PHE A 21 -0.94 9.76 -9.41
N LYS A 22 -0.05 9.06 -10.12
CA LYS A 22 -0.39 8.24 -11.28
C LYS A 22 -1.48 7.24 -10.87
N LYS A 23 -2.45 6.99 -11.75
CA LYS A 23 -3.62 6.14 -11.47
C LYS A 23 -3.67 4.91 -12.37
N ASN A 24 -4.28 3.84 -11.86
CA ASN A 24 -4.77 2.72 -12.65
C ASN A 24 -6.11 2.27 -12.07
N GLY A 25 -7.22 2.70 -12.69
CA GLY A 25 -8.56 2.53 -12.13
C GLY A 25 -8.65 3.11 -10.70
N ARG A 26 -9.08 2.28 -9.75
CA ARG A 26 -9.19 2.63 -8.32
C ARG A 26 -7.86 2.73 -7.56
N TRP A 27 -6.73 2.39 -8.20
CA TRP A 27 -5.40 2.43 -7.61
C TRP A 27 -4.70 3.76 -7.85
N SER A 28 -4.06 4.27 -6.79
CA SER A 28 -3.03 5.30 -6.85
C SER A 28 -1.68 4.64 -6.78
N LEU A 29 -0.89 4.78 -7.85
CA LEU A 29 0.41 4.15 -8.02
C LEU A 29 1.49 4.96 -7.28
N VAL A 30 1.44 4.95 -5.95
CA VAL A 30 2.25 5.81 -5.08
C VAL A 30 3.74 5.57 -5.32
N ARG A 31 4.19 4.31 -5.33
CA ARG A 31 5.58 3.92 -5.62
C ARG A 31 6.08 4.50 -6.93
N ARG A 32 5.28 4.39 -8.01
CA ARG A 32 5.64 4.94 -9.33
C ARG A 32 5.62 6.46 -9.38
N SER A 33 4.79 7.09 -8.56
CA SER A 33 4.66 8.55 -8.51
C SER A 33 5.83 9.19 -7.75
N LEU A 34 6.33 8.51 -6.72
CA LEU A 34 7.47 8.94 -5.91
C LEU A 34 8.82 8.42 -6.42
N ASN A 35 8.84 7.65 -7.51
CA ASN A 35 10.02 6.93 -7.99
C ASN A 35 10.68 6.05 -6.89
N LEU A 36 9.88 5.51 -5.96
CA LEU A 36 10.34 4.70 -4.84
C LEU A 36 10.86 3.33 -5.32
N LYS A 37 12.02 2.93 -4.78
CA LYS A 37 12.76 1.71 -5.21
C LYS A 37 12.89 0.63 -4.14
N SER A 38 12.94 1.00 -2.86
CA SER A 38 13.30 0.06 -1.79
C SER A 38 12.14 -0.81 -1.31
N PHE A 39 10.89 -0.34 -1.45
CA PHE A 39 9.70 -1.07 -1.01
C PHE A 39 8.47 -0.72 -1.88
N GLY A 40 7.46 -1.58 -1.80
CA GLY A 40 6.14 -1.41 -2.40
C GLY A 40 5.31 -0.39 -1.64
N MET A 41 4.62 0.49 -2.37
CA MET A 41 3.64 1.39 -1.78
C MET A 41 2.58 1.75 -2.81
N ASN A 42 1.31 1.50 -2.50
CA ASN A 42 0.18 1.92 -3.32
C ASN A 42 -1.00 2.31 -2.43
N MET A 43 -1.95 3.06 -2.96
CA MET A 43 -3.18 3.38 -2.25
C MET A 43 -4.38 2.96 -3.08
N VAL A 44 -5.41 2.43 -2.45
CA VAL A 44 -6.66 2.04 -3.10
C VAL A 44 -7.84 2.81 -2.49
N THR A 45 -8.78 3.20 -3.33
CA THR A 45 -10.08 3.72 -2.90
C THR A 45 -11.15 2.69 -3.22
N ILE A 46 -11.79 2.14 -2.19
CA ILE A 46 -12.79 1.08 -2.28
C ILE A 46 -14.17 1.73 -2.14
N LYS A 47 -15.05 1.53 -3.13
CA LYS A 47 -16.43 2.03 -3.08
C LYS A 47 -17.25 1.27 -2.03
N PRO A 48 -18.34 1.85 -1.49
CA PRO A 48 -19.28 1.12 -0.64
C PRO A 48 -19.70 -0.22 -1.25
N GLY A 49 -19.63 -1.31 -0.48
CA GLY A 49 -19.97 -2.67 -0.91
C GLY A 49 -18.89 -3.40 -1.74
N ASP A 50 -17.83 -2.70 -2.15
CA ASP A 50 -16.74 -3.25 -2.96
C ASP A 50 -15.59 -3.78 -2.08
N ARG A 51 -14.62 -4.47 -2.68
CA ARG A 51 -13.44 -5.02 -2.02
C ARG A 51 -12.18 -4.98 -2.89
N ILE A 52 -11.02 -5.19 -2.29
CA ILE A 52 -9.84 -5.59 -3.08
C ILE A 52 -9.91 -7.09 -3.42
N PRO A 53 -9.37 -7.55 -4.58
CA PRO A 53 -9.22 -8.98 -4.84
C PRO A 53 -8.56 -9.68 -3.66
N GLU A 54 -9.11 -10.83 -3.29
CA GLU A 54 -8.46 -11.70 -2.33
C GLU A 54 -7.19 -12.28 -2.94
N HIS A 55 -6.11 -12.29 -2.17
CA HIS A 55 -4.81 -12.77 -2.61
C HIS A 55 -3.95 -13.17 -1.41
N ASP A 56 -2.91 -13.94 -1.67
CA ASP A 56 -1.74 -14.09 -0.81
C ASP A 56 -0.52 -13.43 -1.49
N GLU A 57 0.67 -13.56 -0.89
CA GLU A 57 1.92 -12.97 -1.39
C GLU A 57 3.03 -14.01 -1.48
N ILE A 58 2.68 -15.31 -1.53
CA ILE A 58 3.64 -16.43 -1.51
C ILE A 58 4.65 -16.29 -2.65
N ASP A 59 4.17 -16.03 -3.86
CA ASP A 59 5.02 -15.95 -5.06
C ASP A 59 5.93 -14.71 -5.09
N ARG A 60 5.61 -13.67 -4.31
CA ARG A 60 6.35 -12.40 -4.31
C ARG A 60 7.10 -12.12 -3.00
N ASP A 61 6.99 -13.02 -2.02
CA ASP A 61 7.59 -12.94 -0.67
C ASP A 61 7.24 -11.66 0.11
N GLN A 62 6.12 -11.00 -0.20
CA GLN A 62 5.79 -9.70 0.40
C GLN A 62 5.13 -9.84 1.77
N GLU A 63 5.77 -9.28 2.80
CA GLU A 63 5.05 -8.82 3.97
C GLU A 63 4.34 -7.52 3.64
N GLU A 64 3.08 -7.37 4.08
CA GLU A 64 2.29 -6.19 3.78
C GLU A 64 1.67 -5.55 5.03
N VAL A 65 1.53 -4.23 5.00
CA VAL A 65 0.79 -3.44 5.98
C VAL A 65 -0.29 -2.64 5.27
N PHE A 66 -1.54 -2.87 5.67
CA PHE A 66 -2.67 -2.01 5.31
C PHE A 66 -2.86 -0.94 6.37
N VAL A 67 -2.96 0.32 5.94
CA VAL A 67 -3.27 1.46 6.81
C VAL A 67 -4.55 2.09 6.31
N VAL A 68 -5.59 2.09 7.13
CA VAL A 68 -6.85 2.74 6.79
C VAL A 68 -6.69 4.24 7.00
N LEU A 69 -6.59 4.98 5.89
CA LEU A 69 -6.42 6.43 5.90
C LEU A 69 -7.73 7.18 6.08
N ARG A 70 -8.85 6.57 5.66
CA ARG A 70 -10.19 7.17 5.76
C ARG A 70 -11.26 6.12 5.60
N GLY A 71 -12.35 6.27 6.37
CA GLY A 71 -13.54 5.44 6.24
C GLY A 71 -13.50 4.22 7.17
N ARG A 72 -14.34 3.23 6.89
CA ARG A 72 -14.43 1.99 7.68
C ARG A 72 -14.77 0.80 6.80
N GLY A 73 -14.40 -0.38 7.26
CA GLY A 73 -14.62 -1.64 6.56
C GLY A 73 -14.32 -2.84 7.45
N VAL A 74 -14.04 -3.95 6.79
CA VAL A 74 -13.60 -5.19 7.43
C VAL A 74 -12.41 -5.71 6.64
N ALA A 75 -11.29 -5.95 7.31
CA ALA A 75 -10.23 -6.79 6.79
C ALA A 75 -10.63 -8.25 6.98
N VAL A 76 -10.56 -9.05 5.92
CA VAL A 76 -10.82 -10.49 5.99
C VAL A 76 -9.50 -11.22 5.81
N ILE A 77 -9.06 -11.95 6.83
CA ILE A 77 -7.79 -12.67 6.86
C ILE A 77 -8.10 -14.15 7.12
N ASP A 78 -7.74 -15.02 6.17
CA ASP A 78 -8.04 -16.46 6.22
C ASP A 78 -9.53 -16.76 6.53
N GLY A 79 -10.42 -15.91 6.03
CA GLY A 79 -11.88 -16.00 6.24
C GLY A 79 -12.41 -15.31 7.49
N GLU A 80 -11.55 -14.94 8.43
CA GLU A 80 -11.93 -14.23 9.66
C GLU A 80 -12.10 -12.73 9.42
N LYS A 81 -13.15 -12.14 10.03
CA LYS A 81 -13.54 -10.74 9.83
C LYS A 81 -13.04 -9.87 10.97
N HIS A 82 -12.19 -8.90 10.65
CA HIS A 82 -11.67 -7.91 11.59
C HIS A 82 -12.18 -6.51 11.20
N PRO A 83 -13.01 -5.85 12.03
CA PRO A 83 -13.42 -4.47 11.79
C PRO A 83 -12.20 -3.54 11.71
N VAL A 84 -12.19 -2.67 10.71
CA VAL A 84 -11.13 -1.67 10.53
C VAL A 84 -11.74 -0.30 10.25
N SER A 85 -11.10 0.75 10.75
CA SER A 85 -11.51 2.14 10.53
C SER A 85 -10.28 3.05 10.42
N GLU A 86 -10.49 4.32 10.13
CA GLU A 86 -9.42 5.32 10.08
C GLU A 86 -8.44 5.20 11.26
N GLY A 87 -7.15 5.12 10.95
CA GLY A 87 -6.07 4.90 11.93
C GLY A 87 -5.77 3.43 12.25
N THR A 88 -6.52 2.46 11.72
CA THR A 88 -6.20 1.03 11.89
C THR A 88 -5.04 0.61 10.98
N PHE A 89 -4.07 -0.10 11.56
CA PHE A 89 -2.95 -0.75 10.88
C PHE A 89 -3.12 -2.27 10.95
N VAL A 90 -2.96 -2.95 9.81
CA VAL A 90 -3.05 -4.41 9.72
C VAL A 90 -1.81 -4.92 9.01
N ARG A 91 -0.92 -5.58 9.75
CA ARG A 91 0.23 -6.30 9.17
C ARG A 91 -0.20 -7.72 8.84
N VAL A 92 0.13 -8.18 7.63
CA VAL A 92 -0.15 -9.53 7.16
C VAL A 92 1.12 -10.17 6.62
N ASN A 93 1.40 -11.40 7.07
CA ASN A 93 2.54 -12.17 6.59
C ASN A 93 2.28 -12.70 5.16
N VAL A 94 3.25 -13.40 4.57
CA VAL A 94 3.21 -13.84 3.17
C VAL A 94 2.05 -14.78 2.86
N ARG A 95 1.77 -15.76 3.74
CA ARG A 95 0.83 -16.87 3.49
C ARG A 95 -0.66 -16.55 3.63
N PRO A 96 -1.14 -15.79 4.63
CA PRO A 96 -2.57 -15.59 4.81
C PRO A 96 -3.23 -14.98 3.57
N LYS A 97 -4.40 -15.51 3.20
CA LYS A 97 -5.25 -14.87 2.20
C LYS A 97 -5.89 -13.65 2.82
N ARG A 98 -5.88 -12.54 2.08
CA ARG A 98 -6.35 -11.25 2.58
C ARG A 98 -7.20 -10.51 1.58
N THR A 99 -8.23 -9.85 2.08
CA THR A 99 -8.96 -8.79 1.38
C THR A 99 -9.41 -7.73 2.37
N VAL A 100 -9.82 -6.56 1.86
CA VAL A 100 -10.51 -5.54 2.64
C VAL A 100 -11.80 -5.19 1.92
N ILE A 101 -12.90 -5.23 2.66
CA ILE A 101 -14.25 -4.96 2.19
C ILE A 101 -14.72 -3.64 2.79
N ASN A 102 -15.24 -2.74 1.96
CA ASN A 102 -15.85 -1.51 2.45
C ASN A 102 -17.31 -1.78 2.86
N THR A 103 -17.55 -1.92 4.16
CA THR A 103 -18.88 -2.09 4.76
C THR A 103 -19.55 -0.75 5.12
N GLY A 104 -18.89 0.37 4.86
CA GLY A 104 -19.40 1.72 5.11
C GLY A 104 -20.25 2.27 3.96
N LYS A 105 -20.83 3.47 4.19
CA LYS A 105 -21.61 4.23 3.19
C LYS A 105 -20.77 5.25 2.39
N LYS A 106 -19.48 5.40 2.72
CA LYS A 106 -18.54 6.34 2.09
C LYS A 106 -17.33 5.57 1.56
N PRO A 107 -16.55 6.13 0.62
CA PRO A 107 -15.32 5.49 0.16
C PRO A 107 -14.35 5.19 1.31
N LEU A 108 -13.71 4.03 1.23
CA LEU A 108 -12.67 3.54 2.14
C LEU A 108 -11.32 3.73 1.43
N GLU A 109 -10.40 4.48 2.03
CA GLU A 109 -9.06 4.71 1.49
C GLU A 109 -8.03 3.93 2.31
N ILE A 110 -7.23 3.11 1.64
CA ILE A 110 -6.23 2.25 2.28
C ILE A 110 -4.88 2.49 1.60
N LEU A 111 -3.86 2.79 2.40
CA LEU A 111 -2.47 2.71 1.99
C LEU A 111 -1.98 1.28 2.22
N ILE A 112 -1.29 0.74 1.23
CA ILE A 112 -0.70 -0.59 1.25
C ILE A 112 0.80 -0.40 1.09
N VAL A 113 1.56 -0.85 2.09
CA VAL A 113 3.02 -0.83 2.09
C VAL A 113 3.49 -2.27 2.14
N SER A 114 4.49 -2.62 1.33
CA SER A 114 4.96 -4.00 1.25
C SER A 114 6.44 -4.10 0.97
N ALA A 115 7.09 -5.14 1.47
CA ALA A 115 8.47 -5.46 1.13
C ALA A 115 8.69 -6.97 1.19
N PRO A 116 9.64 -7.51 0.39
CA PRO A 116 10.09 -8.88 0.59
C PRO A 116 10.60 -9.06 2.03
N ARG A 117 10.26 -10.18 2.68
CA ARG A 117 10.88 -10.54 3.98
C ARG A 117 12.41 -10.67 3.85
N THR A 118 12.86 -10.99 2.64
CA THR A 118 14.27 -11.11 2.24
C THR A 118 14.91 -9.80 1.76
N SER A 119 14.25 -8.64 1.93
CA SER A 119 14.73 -7.33 1.45
C SER A 119 16.05 -6.85 2.08
N GLY A 120 16.53 -7.51 3.13
CA GLY A 120 17.71 -7.10 3.88
C GLY A 120 17.47 -5.92 4.82
N TYR A 121 16.20 -5.56 5.06
CA TYR A 121 15.83 -4.58 6.07
C TYR A 121 16.39 -5.00 7.44
N LYS A 122 17.06 -4.07 8.12
CA LYS A 122 17.54 -4.24 9.49
C LYS A 122 16.84 -3.20 10.36
N PRO A 123 16.07 -3.61 11.38
CA PRO A 123 15.43 -2.66 12.28
C PRO A 123 16.52 -1.88 13.02
N LEU A 124 16.23 -0.60 13.28
CA LEU A 124 17.03 0.19 14.21
C LEU A 124 16.62 -0.25 15.62
N GLY A 125 17.57 -0.51 16.52
CA GLY A 125 17.24 -1.10 17.82
C GLY A 125 16.30 -0.28 18.73
N TRP A 126 16.06 0.99 18.40
CA TRP A 126 15.13 1.86 19.11
C TRP A 126 13.74 1.95 18.45
N ALA A 127 13.60 1.41 17.23
CA ALA A 127 12.38 1.45 16.43
C ALA A 127 11.71 0.07 16.38
#